data_AF-A0A8B6FCJ3-F1
#
_entry.id   AF-A0A8B6FCJ3-F1
#
_cell.length_a   1.000
_cell.length_b   1.000
_cell.length_c   1.000
_cell.angle_alpha   90.00
_cell.angle_beta   90.00
_cell.angle_gamma   90.00
#
_symmetry.space_group_name_H-M   'P 1'
#
loop_
_entity.id
_entity.type
_entity.pdbx_description
1 polymer ?
#
loop_
_entity_poly.entity_id
_entity_poly.type
_entity_poly.pdbx_seq_one_letter_code
_entity_poly.pdbx_strand_id
1 'polypeptide(L)'
;MKSYKAIIYQDGTVYYNFPTLIESICPIDVTSFPFDSQMCPLVFGSWVYHGLQLDIQPRNNPGDLSSMKKNVEWIISNVEVERHVLKYGCCPEPYPDITFYIYLHRKPAYYVTNIIIPSVIITVLAILGYFLPVESGEKASLVITIMLSLSVFQLLVADKLPPSADATPWLTVYCTTSPVKNVSDVIFADYDSSLRPVCSGTTQVNATLGIALRQVIELDEPNQVIKLNLWIRLKWNDCLLQWDPNDFDGITNIIVPYKKIWVPDLTLYDR
;
A
#
# COMPACT_ATOMS: atom_id res chain seq x y z
N MET A 1 9.08 15.07 3.18
CA MET A 1 8.14 14.51 2.18
C MET A 1 8.49 15.03 0.79
N LYS A 2 8.55 14.16 -0.22
CA LYS A 2 8.62 14.58 -1.63
C LYS A 2 7.25 15.13 -2.03
N SER A 3 7.22 16.33 -2.64
CA SER A 3 5.95 16.99 -2.99
C SER A 3 5.56 16.64 -4.42
N TYR A 4 4.58 15.76 -4.57
CA TYR A 4 4.05 15.37 -5.88
C TYR A 4 3.23 16.52 -6.50
N LYS A 5 3.06 16.47 -7.82
CA LYS A 5 2.31 17.47 -8.58
C LYS A 5 0.94 16.91 -8.97
N ALA A 6 -0.08 17.74 -8.88
CA ALA A 6 -1.40 17.49 -9.44
C ALA A 6 -1.51 18.12 -10.83
N ILE A 7 -2.43 17.62 -11.64
CA ILE A 7 -2.85 18.21 -12.91
C ILE A 7 -4.25 18.78 -12.70
N ILE A 8 -4.43 20.08 -12.93
CA ILE A 8 -5.74 20.73 -12.95
C ILE A 8 -6.10 20.98 -14.42
N TYR A 9 -7.36 20.73 -14.79
CA TYR A 9 -7.94 21.11 -16.08
C TYR A 9 -8.84 22.34 -15.93
N GLN A 10 -9.04 23.09 -17.01
CA GLN A 10 -9.85 24.33 -17.08
C GLN A 10 -11.27 24.22 -16.49
N ASP A 11 -11.84 23.00 -16.46
CA ASP A 11 -13.16 22.68 -15.90
C ASP A 11 -13.14 22.50 -14.37
N GLY A 12 -12.00 22.73 -13.73
CA GLY A 12 -11.78 22.48 -12.30
C GLY A 12 -11.51 21.01 -11.98
N THR A 13 -11.46 20.11 -12.96
CA THR A 13 -11.17 18.70 -12.68
C THR A 13 -9.70 18.55 -12.30
N VAL A 14 -9.46 18.09 -11.07
CA VAL A 14 -8.12 17.84 -10.53
C VAL A 14 -7.83 16.35 -10.57
N TYR A 15 -6.65 15.99 -11.08
CA TYR A 15 -6.07 14.64 -10.96
C TYR A 15 -4.81 14.70 -10.11
N TYR A 16 -4.80 13.98 -8.98
CA TYR A 16 -3.63 13.85 -8.12
C TYR A 16 -3.26 12.36 -7.99
N ASN A 17 -2.21 11.97 -8.70
CA ASN A 17 -1.68 10.61 -8.70
C ASN A 17 -0.30 10.63 -8.05
N PHE A 18 -0.10 9.87 -6.96
CA PHE A 18 1.18 9.83 -6.25
C PHE A 18 1.54 8.42 -5.78
N PRO A 19 2.81 8.01 -5.88
CA PRO A 19 3.29 6.78 -5.26
C PRO A 19 3.44 7.01 -3.76
N THR A 20 2.98 6.05 -2.97
CA THR A 20 3.21 6.02 -1.53
C THR A 20 3.66 4.62 -1.09
N LEU A 21 4.34 4.58 0.04
CA LEU A 21 4.45 3.36 0.82
C LEU A 21 3.29 3.35 1.82
N ILE A 22 2.68 2.18 2.00
CA ILE A 22 1.58 1.95 2.94
C ILE A 22 1.93 0.72 3.76
N GLU A 23 1.71 0.83 5.06
CA GLU A 23 1.74 -0.26 6.03
C GLU A 23 0.30 -0.38 6.57
N SER A 24 -0.26 -1.58 6.62
CA SER A 24 -1.66 -1.84 7.02
C SER A 24 -1.73 -3.18 7.73
N ILE A 25 -2.64 -3.34 8.70
CA ILE A 25 -2.88 -4.64 9.32
C ILE A 25 -3.49 -5.60 8.28
N CYS A 26 -3.01 -6.83 8.25
CA CYS A 26 -3.53 -7.92 7.43
C CYS A 26 -3.68 -9.18 8.29
N PRO A 27 -4.90 -9.72 8.50
CA PRO A 27 -5.09 -10.94 9.28
C PRO A 27 -4.53 -12.14 8.51
N ILE A 28 -3.57 -12.85 9.12
CA ILE A 28 -2.87 -13.98 8.49
C ILE A 28 -3.39 -15.31 9.00
N ASP A 29 -3.73 -16.22 8.08
CA ASP A 29 -4.06 -17.63 8.37
C ASP A 29 -2.94 -18.55 7.83
N VAL A 30 -2.21 -19.19 8.74
CA VAL A 30 -1.11 -20.12 8.42
C VAL A 30 -1.52 -21.60 8.45
N THR A 31 -2.81 -21.93 8.60
CA THR A 31 -3.29 -23.33 8.73
C THR A 31 -2.88 -24.24 7.58
N SER A 32 -2.75 -23.70 6.37
CA SER A 32 -2.40 -24.44 5.14
C SER A 32 -0.98 -24.16 4.62
N PHE A 33 -0.09 -23.61 5.44
CA PHE A 33 1.27 -23.26 5.05
C PHE A 33 2.06 -24.46 4.46
N PRO A 34 2.83 -24.29 3.36
CA PRO A 34 3.11 -23.08 2.59
C PRO A 34 2.21 -22.93 1.33
N PHE A 35 1.03 -23.57 1.33
CA PHE A 35 0.03 -23.50 0.26
C PHE A 35 -1.12 -22.55 0.61
N ASP A 36 -0.85 -21.61 1.51
CA ASP A 36 -1.77 -20.63 2.06
C ASP A 36 -2.09 -19.48 1.09
N SER A 37 -3.26 -18.89 1.30
CA SER A 37 -3.71 -17.68 0.62
C SER A 37 -4.24 -16.68 1.65
N GLN A 38 -3.78 -15.44 1.57
CA GLN A 38 -4.04 -14.36 2.50
C GLN A 38 -4.94 -13.30 1.86
N MET A 39 -5.77 -12.63 2.65
CA MET A 39 -6.67 -11.57 2.20
C MET A 39 -6.42 -10.31 3.03
N CYS A 40 -5.69 -9.35 2.47
CA CYS A 40 -5.36 -8.11 3.16
C CYS A 40 -6.33 -6.99 2.78
N PRO A 41 -7.16 -6.48 3.71
CA PRO A 41 -7.95 -5.28 3.49
C PRO A 41 -7.10 -4.01 3.62
N LEU A 42 -7.29 -3.04 2.73
CA LEU A 42 -6.83 -1.65 2.92
C LEU A 42 -8.07 -0.76 3.00
N VAL A 43 -8.36 -0.17 4.16
CA VAL A 43 -9.53 0.71 4.33
C VAL A 43 -9.10 2.17 4.21
N PHE A 44 -9.66 2.89 3.23
CA PHE A 44 -9.45 4.32 3.05
C PHE A 44 -10.76 5.08 3.30
N GLY A 45 -10.69 6.13 4.11
CA GLY A 45 -11.79 7.08 4.32
C GLY A 45 -11.27 8.46 4.72
N SER A 46 -12.15 9.44 4.86
CA SER A 46 -11.77 10.70 5.52
C SER A 46 -11.95 10.57 7.03
N TRP A 47 -10.97 11.10 7.77
CA TRP A 47 -11.04 11.23 9.22
C TRP A 47 -11.76 12.53 9.63
N VAL A 48 -11.57 13.60 8.85
CA VAL A 48 -12.08 14.95 9.16
C VAL A 48 -13.49 15.19 8.60
N TYR A 49 -13.79 14.72 7.39
CA TYR A 49 -15.03 15.02 6.68
C TYR A 49 -16.00 13.83 6.71
N HIS A 50 -17.26 14.10 7.06
CA HIS A 50 -18.34 13.12 6.93
C HIS A 50 -18.94 13.13 5.51
N GLY A 51 -19.74 12.12 5.17
CA GLY A 51 -20.19 11.83 3.80
C GLY A 51 -21.00 12.92 3.11
N LEU A 52 -21.61 13.84 3.85
CA LEU A 52 -22.35 14.98 3.29
C LEU A 52 -21.41 16.12 2.81
N GLN A 53 -20.16 16.14 3.29
CA GLN A 53 -19.14 17.12 2.92
C GLN A 53 -18.18 16.57 1.86
N LEU A 54 -17.82 15.29 1.97
CA LEU A 54 -16.91 14.59 1.07
C LEU A 54 -17.47 13.19 0.82
N ASP A 55 -17.93 12.92 -0.41
CA ASP A 55 -18.28 11.57 -0.84
C ASP A 55 -17.13 10.96 -1.62
N ILE A 56 -16.75 9.73 -1.23
CA ILE A 56 -15.63 9.00 -1.82
C ILE A 56 -16.22 7.81 -2.58
N GLN A 57 -15.92 7.71 -3.87
CA GLN A 57 -16.44 6.68 -4.77
C GLN A 57 -15.29 5.89 -5.44
N PRO A 58 -15.45 4.57 -5.66
CA PRO A 58 -14.44 3.78 -6.35
C PRO A 58 -14.38 4.14 -7.84
N ARG A 59 -13.17 4.21 -8.38
CA ARG A 59 -12.92 4.45 -9.82
C ARG A 59 -13.25 3.21 -10.65
N ASN A 60 -13.76 3.37 -11.88
CA ASN A 60 -14.20 2.26 -12.76
C ASN A 60 -13.17 1.13 -13.00
N ASN A 61 -11.88 1.42 -12.85
CA ASN A 61 -10.83 0.42 -12.65
C ASN A 61 -10.08 0.81 -11.37
N PRO A 62 -10.45 0.24 -10.21
CA PRO A 62 -9.97 0.72 -8.92
C PRO A 62 -8.71 0.00 -8.43
N GLY A 63 -8.40 -1.20 -8.96
CA GLY A 63 -7.25 -2.02 -8.56
C GLY A 63 -6.35 -2.35 -9.75
N ASP A 64 -5.60 -1.36 -10.25
CA ASP A 64 -4.80 -1.53 -11.48
C ASP A 64 -3.48 -2.29 -11.22
N LEU A 65 -3.45 -3.56 -11.63
CA LEU A 65 -2.29 -4.45 -11.55
C LEU A 65 -1.35 -4.39 -12.77
N SER A 66 -1.67 -3.62 -13.83
CA SER A 66 -0.91 -3.64 -15.09
C SER A 66 0.55 -3.21 -14.95
N SER A 67 0.85 -2.37 -13.96
CA SER A 67 2.19 -1.85 -13.68
C SER A 67 2.92 -2.60 -12.56
N MET A 68 2.38 -3.73 -12.09
CA MET A 68 2.92 -4.48 -10.96
C MET A 68 4.24 -5.18 -11.28
N LYS A 69 5.26 -4.96 -10.44
CA LYS A 69 6.49 -5.77 -10.44
C LYS A 69 6.20 -7.12 -9.79
N LYS A 70 6.54 -8.22 -10.49
CA LYS A 70 6.40 -9.59 -9.96
C LYS A 70 7.18 -9.72 -8.65
N ASN A 71 6.48 -10.07 -7.56
CA ASN A 71 7.11 -10.43 -6.28
C ASN A 71 7.74 -11.84 -6.40
N VAL A 72 8.78 -12.12 -5.61
CA VAL A 72 9.51 -13.42 -5.64
C VAL A 72 8.70 -14.52 -4.97
N GLU A 73 8.08 -14.23 -3.84
CA GLU A 73 7.36 -15.17 -2.98
C GLU A 73 5.85 -15.20 -3.28
N TRP A 74 5.22 -14.05 -3.43
CA TRP A 74 3.77 -13.92 -3.54
C TRP A 74 3.29 -13.81 -5.00
N ILE A 75 2.07 -14.30 -5.24
CA ILE A 75 1.25 -14.07 -6.42
C ILE A 75 0.03 -13.27 -5.96
N ILE A 76 -0.37 -12.24 -6.71
CA ILE A 76 -1.64 -11.54 -6.48
C ILE A 76 -2.65 -12.07 -7.47
N SER A 77 -3.78 -12.54 -6.96
CA SER A 77 -4.85 -13.16 -7.76
C SER A 77 -5.82 -12.12 -8.32
N ASN A 78 -6.32 -11.25 -7.44
CA ASN A 78 -7.35 -10.25 -7.68
C ASN A 78 -7.23 -9.14 -6.64
N VAL A 79 -7.79 -7.96 -6.98
CA VAL A 79 -8.03 -6.87 -6.04
C VAL A 79 -9.50 -6.51 -6.14
N GLU A 80 -10.26 -6.78 -5.08
CA GLU A 80 -11.69 -6.50 -5.00
C GLU A 80 -11.92 -5.24 -4.18
N VAL A 81 -12.99 -4.50 -4.47
CA VAL A 81 -13.19 -3.15 -3.94
C VAL A 81 -14.65 -2.95 -3.55
N GLU A 82 -14.87 -2.72 -2.27
CA GLU A 82 -16.19 -2.49 -1.69
C GLU A 82 -16.26 -1.09 -1.08
N ARG A 83 -17.39 -0.39 -1.30
CA ARG A 83 -17.66 0.90 -0.67
C ARG A 83 -18.68 0.73 0.44
N HIS A 84 -18.24 1.02 1.66
CA HIS A 84 -19.05 1.00 2.86
C HIS A 84 -19.54 2.42 3.19
N VAL A 85 -20.61 2.51 3.99
CA VAL A 85 -21.11 3.77 4.56
C VAL A 85 -21.48 3.47 6.00
N LEU A 86 -20.66 3.97 6.93
CA LEU A 86 -20.72 3.62 8.34
C LEU A 86 -21.24 4.79 9.16
N LYS A 87 -21.89 4.46 10.28
CA LYS A 87 -22.24 5.44 11.31
C LYS A 87 -21.56 5.05 12.61
N TYR A 88 -20.52 5.79 12.98
CA TYR A 88 -19.77 5.55 14.20
C TYR A 88 -20.56 6.01 15.44
N GLY A 89 -20.35 5.35 16.58
CA GLY A 89 -21.07 5.67 17.83
C GLY A 89 -20.80 7.08 18.39
N CYS A 90 -19.77 7.77 17.90
CA CYS A 90 -19.39 9.13 18.28
C CYS A 90 -20.15 10.24 17.53
N CYS A 91 -20.64 10.00 16.31
CA CYS A 91 -21.18 11.04 15.43
C CYS A 91 -22.56 10.66 14.86
N PRO A 92 -23.52 11.60 14.75
CA PRO A 92 -24.80 11.33 14.11
C PRO A 92 -24.72 11.19 12.58
N GLU A 93 -23.64 11.65 11.93
CA GLU A 93 -23.43 11.62 10.48
C GLU A 93 -22.89 10.26 9.96
N PRO A 94 -23.18 9.90 8.69
CA PRO A 94 -22.53 8.79 8.01
C PRO A 94 -21.17 9.18 7.44
N TYR A 95 -20.22 8.24 7.46
CA TYR A 95 -18.87 8.34 6.91
C TYR A 95 -18.68 7.27 5.82
N PRO A 96 -18.32 7.63 4.58
CA PRO A 96 -18.05 6.68 3.51
C PRO A 96 -16.59 6.22 3.53
N ASP A 97 -16.40 4.92 3.36
CA ASP A 97 -15.09 4.27 3.32
C ASP A 97 -15.01 3.27 2.15
N ILE A 98 -13.81 3.07 1.63
CA ILE A 98 -13.54 2.13 0.52
C ILE A 98 -12.49 1.13 0.99
N THR A 99 -12.88 -0.14 1.03
CA THR A 99 -12.00 -1.26 1.33
C THR A 99 -11.49 -1.89 0.05
N PHE A 100 -10.17 -2.03 -0.08
CA PHE A 100 -9.53 -2.80 -1.14
C PHE A 100 -9.05 -4.12 -0.57
N TYR A 101 -9.65 -5.24 -0.98
CA TYR A 101 -9.24 -6.59 -0.60
C TYR A 101 -8.20 -7.10 -1.59
N ILE A 102 -6.96 -7.26 -1.13
CA ILE A 102 -5.84 -7.77 -1.93
C ILE A 102 -5.65 -9.25 -1.61
N TYR A 103 -5.92 -10.12 -2.58
CA TYR A 103 -5.77 -11.56 -2.45
C TYR A 103 -4.37 -12.01 -2.88
N LEU A 104 -3.68 -12.68 -1.97
CA LEU A 104 -2.28 -13.09 -2.07
C LEU A 104 -2.19 -14.61 -1.94
N HIS A 105 -1.51 -15.27 -2.86
CA HIS A 105 -1.23 -16.71 -2.82
C HIS A 105 0.29 -16.93 -2.73
N ARG A 106 0.75 -17.73 -1.77
CA ARG A 106 2.19 -18.00 -1.58
C ARG A 106 2.72 -18.91 -2.69
N LYS A 107 4.01 -18.82 -3.01
CA LYS A 107 4.70 -19.83 -3.84
C LYS A 107 5.35 -20.88 -2.93
N PRO A 108 4.81 -22.10 -2.83
CA PRO A 108 5.27 -23.10 -1.87
C PRO A 108 6.70 -23.60 -2.14
N ALA A 109 7.19 -23.51 -3.38
CA ALA A 109 8.41 -24.19 -3.84
C ALA A 109 9.64 -23.95 -2.95
N TYR A 110 9.91 -22.71 -2.55
CA TYR A 110 11.06 -22.37 -1.70
C TYR A 110 10.97 -23.04 -0.31
N TYR A 111 9.80 -23.01 0.30
CA TYR A 111 9.53 -23.60 1.61
C TYR A 111 9.55 -25.13 1.56
N VAL A 112 9.00 -25.72 0.49
CA VAL A 112 9.04 -27.16 0.25
C VAL A 112 10.49 -27.66 0.11
N THR A 113 11.34 -27.01 -0.72
CA THR A 113 12.71 -27.48 -0.94
C THR A 113 13.65 -27.23 0.22
N ASN A 114 13.50 -26.12 0.94
CA ASN A 114 14.50 -25.66 1.92
C ASN A 114 14.11 -25.87 3.38
N ILE A 115 12.82 -26.09 3.68
CA ILE A 115 12.34 -26.38 5.03
C ILE A 115 11.77 -27.80 5.10
N ILE A 116 10.74 -28.11 4.31
CA ILE A 116 9.99 -29.38 4.46
C ILE A 116 10.85 -30.59 4.09
N ILE A 117 11.49 -30.60 2.92
CA ILE A 117 12.32 -31.73 2.47
C ILE A 117 13.48 -32.02 3.45
N PRO A 118 14.31 -31.04 3.88
CA PRO A 118 15.34 -31.26 4.89
C PRO A 118 14.79 -31.76 6.22
N SER A 119 13.68 -31.20 6.72
CA SER A 119 13.06 -31.67 7.97
C SER A 119 12.58 -33.13 7.88
N VAL A 120 11.98 -33.54 6.76
CA VAL A 120 11.57 -34.94 6.53
C VAL A 120 12.78 -35.87 6.42
N ILE A 121 13.88 -35.44 5.78
CA ILE A 121 15.12 -36.22 5.73
C ILE A 121 15.71 -36.40 7.14
N ILE A 122 15.73 -35.35 7.96
CA ILE A 122 16.25 -35.42 9.34
C ILE A 122 15.40 -36.36 10.21
N THR A 123 14.06 -36.32 10.12
CA THR A 123 13.21 -37.23 10.92
C THR A 123 13.34 -38.68 10.47
N VAL A 124 13.48 -38.95 9.16
CA VAL A 124 13.76 -40.30 8.64
C VAL A 124 15.13 -40.81 9.11
N LEU A 125 16.18 -39.98 9.06
CA LEU A 125 17.51 -40.33 9.56
C LEU A 125 17.51 -40.58 11.08
N ALA A 126 16.75 -39.80 11.86
CA ALA A 126 16.60 -40.02 13.29
C ALA A 126 15.91 -41.37 13.60
N ILE A 127 14.89 -41.76 12.83
CA ILE A 127 14.24 -43.07 12.94
C ILE A 127 15.21 -44.20 12.59
N LEU A 128 15.96 -44.07 11.48
CA LEU A 128 16.99 -45.04 11.08
C LEU A 128 18.09 -45.21 12.14
N GLY A 129 18.45 -44.13 12.84
CA GLY A 129 19.42 -44.15 13.95
C GLY A 129 19.03 -45.07 15.12
N TYR A 130 17.74 -45.38 15.32
CA TYR A 130 17.32 -46.37 16.32
C TYR A 130 17.72 -47.79 15.95
N PHE A 131 17.69 -48.13 14.66
CA PHE A 131 18.03 -49.47 14.13
C PHE A 131 19.54 -49.75 14.08
N LEU A 132 20.40 -48.74 14.24
CA LEU A 132 21.84 -48.94 14.29
C LEU A 132 22.23 -49.73 15.57
N PRO A 133 22.97 -50.84 15.46
CA PRO A 133 23.40 -51.64 16.62
C PRO A 133 24.39 -50.85 17.49
N VAL A 134 24.29 -51.05 18.80
CA VAL A 134 25.10 -50.31 19.80
C VAL A 134 26.60 -50.64 19.73
N GLU A 135 26.95 -51.80 19.17
CA GLU A 135 28.32 -52.28 19.01
C GLU A 135 29.17 -51.39 18.08
N SER A 136 28.54 -50.62 17.18
CA SER A 136 29.24 -49.74 16.24
C SER A 136 29.79 -48.44 16.86
N GLY A 137 29.45 -48.10 18.11
CA GLY A 137 29.91 -46.89 18.81
C GLY A 137 29.30 -45.55 18.31
N GLU A 138 29.14 -45.39 17.00
CA GLU A 138 28.67 -44.17 16.33
C GLU A 138 27.24 -43.71 16.72
N LYS A 139 26.48 -44.51 17.46
CA LYS A 139 25.11 -44.17 17.86
C LYS A 139 25.03 -42.86 18.68
N ALA A 140 26.05 -42.58 19.51
CA ALA A 140 26.15 -41.31 20.24
C ALA A 140 26.53 -40.14 19.31
N SER A 141 27.47 -40.36 18.40
CA SER A 141 27.93 -39.41 17.37
C SER A 141 26.78 -38.95 16.47
N LEU A 142 25.94 -39.89 16.03
CA LEU A 142 24.74 -39.63 15.22
C LEU A 142 23.70 -38.77 15.97
N VAL A 143 23.44 -39.04 17.24
CA VAL A 143 22.48 -38.24 18.04
C VAL A 143 23.01 -36.82 18.28
N ILE A 144 24.30 -36.67 18.59
CA ILE A 144 24.92 -35.35 18.80
C ILE A 144 24.93 -34.51 17.51
N THR A 145 25.22 -35.12 16.36
CA THR A 145 25.20 -34.42 15.05
C THR A 145 23.78 -34.08 14.59
N ILE A 146 22.77 -34.88 14.95
CA ILE A 146 21.35 -34.52 14.74
C ILE A 146 20.95 -33.34 15.63
N MET A 147 21.33 -33.31 16.91
CA MET A 147 21.05 -32.14 17.77
C MET A 147 21.76 -30.88 17.27
N LEU A 148 23.03 -30.97 16.87
CA LEU A 148 23.79 -29.82 16.37
C LEU A 148 23.26 -29.31 15.03
N SER A 149 22.86 -30.19 14.11
CA SER A 149 22.25 -29.77 12.84
C SER A 149 20.86 -29.13 13.04
N LEU A 150 20.07 -29.60 14.02
CA LEU A 150 18.83 -28.94 14.42
C LEU A 150 19.08 -27.52 14.97
N SER A 151 20.07 -27.35 15.85
CA SER A 151 20.44 -26.02 16.38
C SER A 151 20.96 -25.07 15.28
N VAL A 152 21.76 -25.56 14.34
CA VAL A 152 22.23 -24.76 13.18
C VAL A 152 21.06 -24.41 12.26
N PHE A 153 20.09 -25.31 12.06
CA PHE A 153 18.88 -25.02 11.28
C PHE A 153 18.00 -23.96 11.96
N GLN A 154 17.83 -24.03 13.29
CA GLN A 154 17.12 -23.01 14.07
C GLN A 154 17.79 -21.63 13.98
N LEU A 155 19.13 -21.57 14.03
CA LEU A 155 19.89 -20.34 13.79
C LEU A 155 19.71 -19.83 12.36
N LEU A 156 19.75 -20.70 11.35
CA LEU A 156 19.56 -20.33 9.94
C LEU A 156 18.13 -19.81 9.64
N VAL A 157 17.14 -20.27 10.40
CA VAL A 157 15.75 -19.74 10.35
C VAL A 157 15.65 -18.38 11.05
N ALA A 158 16.31 -18.19 12.20
CA ALA A 158 16.39 -16.88 12.88
C ALA A 158 17.10 -15.82 11.99
N ASP A 159 18.13 -16.23 11.25
CA ASP A 159 18.90 -15.43 10.29
C ASP A 159 18.13 -15.12 8.97
N LYS A 160 16.79 -15.19 9.01
CA LYS A 160 15.88 -14.73 7.93
C LYS A 160 15.00 -13.55 8.35
N LEU A 161 15.09 -13.09 9.60
CA LEU A 161 14.46 -11.86 10.05
C LEU A 161 15.36 -10.65 9.74
N PRO A 162 14.89 -9.63 9.00
CA PRO A 162 15.74 -8.51 8.57
C PRO A 162 15.95 -7.45 9.67
N PRO A 163 17.20 -7.00 9.94
CA PRO A 163 17.43 -5.75 10.66
C PRO A 163 17.11 -4.53 9.77
N SER A 164 16.66 -3.43 10.39
CA SER A 164 16.04 -2.29 9.71
C SER A 164 16.81 -0.95 9.84
N ALA A 165 16.51 -0.01 8.93
CA ALA A 165 16.99 1.41 8.87
C ALA A 165 18.50 1.61 8.58
N ASP A 166 18.99 2.65 7.88
CA ASP A 166 18.45 3.63 6.90
C ASP A 166 19.65 4.02 5.97
N ALA A 167 19.74 5.01 5.07
CA ALA A 167 18.98 6.21 4.69
C ALA A 167 19.28 6.60 3.22
N THR A 168 18.73 7.74 2.72
CA THR A 168 19.11 8.31 1.41
C THR A 168 19.41 9.83 1.44
N PRO A 169 20.29 10.35 0.53
CA PRO A 169 20.87 11.69 0.68
C PRO A 169 20.06 12.86 0.06
N TRP A 170 20.60 14.07 0.21
CA TRP A 170 19.88 15.35 0.25
C TRP A 170 20.07 16.29 -0.98
N LEU A 171 20.61 15.79 -2.09
CA LEU A 171 20.97 16.61 -3.27
C LEU A 171 19.87 16.66 -4.34
N THR A 172 18.96 17.66 -4.30
CA THR A 172 18.03 17.94 -5.43
C THR A 172 17.41 19.36 -5.47
N VAL A 173 18.09 20.41 -4.97
CA VAL A 173 17.48 21.75 -4.74
C VAL A 173 18.17 22.90 -5.49
N TYR A 174 18.47 22.74 -6.79
CA TYR A 174 19.18 23.79 -7.57
C TYR A 174 18.62 24.12 -8.98
N CYS A 175 17.40 23.67 -9.32
CA CYS A 175 16.77 23.98 -10.60
C CYS A 175 15.29 24.41 -10.46
N THR A 176 15.03 25.68 -10.10
CA THR A 176 13.79 26.43 -10.48
C THR A 176 13.86 27.91 -10.06
N THR A 177 14.37 28.79 -10.93
CA THR A 177 14.09 30.24 -10.89
C THR A 177 14.14 30.84 -12.29
N SER A 178 12.97 31.17 -12.86
CA SER A 178 12.82 32.17 -13.93
C SER A 178 11.35 32.63 -13.96
N PRO A 179 11.06 33.94 -13.92
CA PRO A 179 9.68 34.43 -13.89
C PRO A 179 9.09 34.58 -15.29
N VAL A 180 8.12 33.72 -15.62
CA VAL A 180 7.11 33.97 -16.66
C VAL A 180 5.79 34.15 -15.93
N LYS A 181 4.97 35.14 -16.30
CA LYS A 181 3.63 35.30 -15.72
C LYS A 181 2.83 34.01 -15.95
N ASN A 182 2.48 33.32 -14.89
CA ASN A 182 1.90 31.99 -14.95
C ASN A 182 0.41 32.04 -14.58
N VAL A 183 -0.41 31.19 -15.21
CA VAL A 183 -1.83 31.00 -14.89
C VAL A 183 -2.01 30.72 -13.38
N SER A 184 -1.06 29.99 -12.79
CA SER A 184 -1.03 29.72 -11.34
C SER A 184 -1.02 30.98 -10.48
N ASP A 185 -0.45 32.08 -10.95
CA ASP A 185 -0.22 33.26 -10.12
C ASP A 185 -1.44 34.19 -10.09
N VAL A 186 -2.40 33.93 -11.00
CA VAL A 186 -3.75 34.55 -10.99
C VAL A 186 -4.72 33.66 -10.22
N ILE A 187 -4.78 32.35 -10.51
CA ILE A 187 -5.71 31.42 -9.85
C ILE A 187 -5.44 31.30 -8.34
N PHE A 188 -4.16 31.29 -7.93
CA PHE A 188 -3.80 31.20 -6.51
C PHE A 188 -3.63 32.57 -5.81
N ALA A 189 -4.27 33.63 -6.31
CA ALA A 189 -4.28 34.93 -5.65
C ALA A 189 -5.22 34.95 -4.42
N ASP A 190 -6.47 34.47 -4.60
CA ASP A 190 -7.53 34.47 -3.58
C ASP A 190 -7.90 33.06 -3.08
N TYR A 191 -7.18 32.02 -3.52
CA TYR A 191 -7.45 30.62 -3.19
C TYR A 191 -6.66 30.14 -1.96
N ASP A 192 -7.35 29.70 -0.90
CA ASP A 192 -6.75 29.05 0.27
C ASP A 192 -6.86 27.52 0.17
N SER A 193 -5.72 26.83 0.02
CA SER A 193 -5.63 25.37 -0.03
C SER A 193 -6.01 24.67 1.28
N SER A 194 -6.18 25.40 2.38
CA SER A 194 -6.67 24.90 3.66
C SER A 194 -8.19 24.67 3.66
N LEU A 195 -8.93 25.34 2.77
CA LEU A 195 -10.39 25.33 2.75
C LEU A 195 -10.92 24.37 1.68
N ARG A 196 -11.94 23.57 2.06
CA ARG A 196 -12.66 22.71 1.12
C ARG A 196 -13.39 23.58 0.09
N PRO A 197 -13.29 23.30 -1.23
CA PRO A 197 -13.99 24.08 -2.25
C PRO A 197 -15.51 23.89 -2.13
N VAL A 198 -16.23 25.01 -1.96
CA VAL A 198 -17.69 25.06 -1.78
C VAL A 198 -18.24 26.27 -2.54
N CYS A 199 -18.70 26.06 -3.78
CA CYS A 199 -19.21 27.14 -4.62
C CYS A 199 -20.73 27.38 -4.47
N SER A 200 -21.43 26.54 -3.70
CA SER A 200 -22.77 26.82 -3.19
C SER A 200 -22.96 26.13 -1.83
N GLY A 201 -23.73 26.75 -0.93
CA GLY A 201 -23.56 26.61 0.53
C GLY A 201 -23.66 25.20 1.15
N THR A 202 -24.13 24.19 0.42
CA THR A 202 -24.23 22.80 0.88
C THR A 202 -23.66 21.78 -0.13
N THR A 203 -22.77 22.17 -1.05
CA THR A 203 -22.21 21.23 -2.02
C THR A 203 -21.29 20.20 -1.35
N GLN A 204 -21.70 18.94 -1.44
CA GLN A 204 -20.88 17.74 -1.24
C GLN A 204 -19.77 17.71 -2.30
N VAL A 205 -18.52 17.44 -1.90
CA VAL A 205 -17.42 17.24 -2.85
C VAL A 205 -17.33 15.77 -3.21
N ASN A 206 -17.47 15.45 -4.49
CA ASN A 206 -17.41 14.07 -4.97
C ASN A 206 -15.97 13.74 -5.43
N ALA A 207 -15.28 12.91 -4.65
CA ALA A 207 -13.96 12.41 -4.95
C ALA A 207 -14.01 10.95 -5.44
N THR A 208 -13.17 10.61 -6.41
CA THR A 208 -12.97 9.24 -6.87
C THR A 208 -11.59 8.73 -6.51
N LEU A 209 -11.54 7.55 -5.90
CA LEU A 209 -10.34 6.87 -5.44
C LEU A 209 -10.11 5.59 -6.24
N GLY A 210 -8.85 5.33 -6.57
CA GLY A 210 -8.37 4.02 -6.98
C GLY A 210 -6.89 3.86 -6.62
N ILE A 211 -6.43 2.62 -6.58
CA ILE A 211 -5.03 2.27 -6.38
C ILE A 211 -4.44 1.63 -7.66
N ALA A 212 -3.13 1.74 -7.84
CA ALA A 212 -2.39 0.91 -8.77
C ALA A 212 -1.19 0.29 -8.05
N LEU A 213 -1.22 -1.02 -7.87
CA LEU A 213 -0.29 -1.74 -7.02
C LEU A 213 1.03 -1.97 -7.76
N ARG A 214 2.11 -1.37 -7.27
CA ARG A 214 3.42 -1.36 -7.94
C ARG A 214 4.31 -2.49 -7.47
N GLN A 215 4.35 -2.77 -6.18
CA GLN A 215 5.10 -3.89 -5.58
C GLN A 215 4.57 -4.19 -4.17
N VAL A 216 4.33 -5.47 -3.86
CA VAL A 216 4.33 -5.96 -2.46
C VAL A 216 5.78 -5.96 -1.99
N ILE A 217 6.09 -5.22 -0.92
CA ILE A 217 7.45 -5.14 -0.37
C ILE A 217 7.69 -6.38 0.48
N GLU A 218 6.92 -6.52 1.56
CA GLU A 218 6.97 -7.62 2.52
C GLU A 218 5.59 -7.84 3.14
N LEU A 219 5.36 -9.04 3.64
CA LEU A 219 4.23 -9.39 4.48
C LEU A 219 4.84 -9.87 5.81
N ASP A 220 4.71 -9.05 6.84
CA ASP A 220 5.20 -9.35 8.18
C ASP A 220 4.16 -10.21 8.89
N GLU A 221 4.29 -11.51 8.74
CA GLU A 221 3.38 -12.51 9.31
C GLU A 221 3.28 -12.48 10.85
N PRO A 222 4.39 -12.44 11.63
CA PRO A 222 4.28 -12.41 13.09
C PRO A 222 3.72 -11.09 13.63
N ASN A 223 3.91 -9.95 12.95
CA ASN A 223 3.30 -8.67 13.34
C ASN A 223 1.93 -8.42 12.66
N GLN A 224 1.50 -9.29 11.74
CA GLN A 224 0.28 -9.15 10.93
C GLN A 224 0.19 -7.83 10.15
N VAL A 225 1.30 -7.38 9.54
CA VAL A 225 1.37 -6.12 8.76
C VAL A 225 1.79 -6.39 7.31
N ILE A 226 1.02 -5.89 6.34
CA ILE A 226 1.44 -5.86 4.94
C ILE A 226 2.05 -4.51 4.57
N LYS A 227 3.18 -4.53 3.84
CA LYS A 227 3.83 -3.32 3.33
C LYS A 227 3.82 -3.27 1.81
N LEU A 228 3.21 -2.21 1.29
CA LEU A 228 2.88 -2.06 -0.12
C LEU A 228 3.46 -0.76 -0.70
N ASN A 229 4.02 -0.87 -1.90
CA ASN A 229 4.31 0.26 -2.77
C ASN A 229 3.17 0.34 -3.80
N LEU A 230 2.34 1.39 -3.71
CA LEU A 230 1.22 1.60 -4.61
C LEU A 230 1.10 3.07 -5.01
N TRP A 231 0.43 3.33 -6.14
CA TRP A 231 0.01 4.67 -6.52
C TRP A 231 -1.43 4.89 -6.06
N ILE A 232 -1.65 5.90 -5.22
CA ILE A 232 -2.98 6.45 -5.00
C ILE A 232 -3.33 7.31 -6.22
N ARG A 233 -4.53 7.13 -6.76
CA ARG A 233 -5.06 7.85 -7.93
C ARG A 233 -6.35 8.57 -7.56
N LEU A 234 -6.24 9.85 -7.23
CA LEU A 234 -7.38 10.70 -6.89
C LEU A 234 -7.86 11.50 -8.11
N LYS A 235 -9.18 11.66 -8.21
CA LYS A 235 -9.81 12.67 -9.06
C LYS A 235 -11.02 13.27 -8.35
N TRP A 236 -11.07 14.59 -8.24
CA TRP A 236 -12.24 15.36 -7.82
C TRP A 236 -12.45 16.54 -8.79
N ASN A 237 -13.49 17.34 -8.57
CA ASN A 237 -13.65 18.64 -9.22
C ASN A 237 -13.59 19.75 -8.15
N ASP A 238 -12.80 20.78 -8.41
CA ASP A 238 -12.67 21.98 -7.62
C ASP A 238 -13.15 23.18 -8.45
N CYS A 239 -14.33 23.66 -8.11
CA CYS A 239 -15.02 24.74 -8.82
C CYS A 239 -14.36 26.12 -8.63
N LEU A 240 -13.42 26.27 -7.69
CA LEU A 240 -12.63 27.51 -7.52
C LEU A 240 -11.39 27.52 -8.44
N LEU A 241 -11.01 26.38 -9.02
CA LEU A 241 -9.86 26.22 -9.92
C LEU A 241 -10.28 26.17 -11.40
N GLN A 242 -11.33 26.92 -11.76
CA GLN A 242 -11.86 27.05 -13.12
C GLN A 242 -11.35 28.33 -13.79
N TRP A 243 -11.07 28.28 -15.10
CA TRP A 243 -10.68 29.44 -15.91
C TRP A 243 -11.11 29.28 -17.37
N ASP A 244 -11.27 30.39 -18.09
CA ASP A 244 -11.43 30.36 -19.55
C ASP A 244 -10.02 30.30 -20.21
N PRO A 245 -9.71 29.29 -21.04
CA PRO A 245 -8.46 29.26 -21.82
C PRO A 245 -8.25 30.49 -22.71
N ASN A 246 -9.31 31.21 -23.10
CA ASN A 246 -9.22 32.44 -23.91
C ASN A 246 -8.40 33.53 -23.20
N ASP A 247 -8.46 33.62 -21.87
CA ASP A 247 -7.72 34.61 -21.07
C ASP A 247 -6.23 34.23 -20.90
N PHE A 248 -5.86 32.99 -21.21
CA PHE A 248 -4.57 32.38 -20.88
C PHE A 248 -3.94 31.62 -22.06
N ASP A 249 -3.94 32.23 -23.26
CA ASP A 249 -3.24 31.73 -24.47
C ASP A 249 -3.59 30.27 -24.84
N GLY A 250 -4.85 29.88 -24.61
CA GLY A 250 -5.35 28.54 -24.91
C GLY A 250 -4.91 27.44 -23.92
N ILE A 251 -4.35 27.78 -22.76
CA ILE A 251 -3.92 26.79 -21.75
C ILE A 251 -5.14 26.06 -21.17
N THR A 252 -5.26 24.76 -21.49
CA THR A 252 -6.38 23.90 -21.05
C THR A 252 -6.11 23.13 -19.76
N ASN A 253 -4.84 22.99 -19.37
CA ASN A 253 -4.43 22.36 -18.11
C ASN A 253 -3.13 22.93 -17.53
N ILE A 254 -2.98 22.84 -16.22
CA ILE A 254 -1.78 23.28 -15.48
C ILE A 254 -1.29 22.21 -14.51
N ILE A 255 0.02 22.20 -14.23
CA ILE A 255 0.67 21.21 -13.37
C ILE A 255 1.26 21.91 -12.13
N VAL A 256 0.66 21.67 -10.98
CA VAL A 256 0.90 22.42 -9.73
C VAL A 256 1.40 21.51 -8.60
N PRO A 257 2.24 21.98 -7.66
CA PRO A 257 2.57 21.20 -6.47
C PRO A 257 1.32 21.07 -5.58
N TYR A 258 1.08 19.89 -4.99
CA TYR A 258 -0.14 19.61 -4.22
C TYR A 258 -0.43 20.64 -3.11
N LYS A 259 0.60 21.26 -2.53
CA LYS A 259 0.46 22.28 -1.46
C LYS A 259 -0.25 23.57 -1.88
N LYS A 260 -0.38 23.85 -3.18
CA LYS A 260 -1.14 25.02 -3.69
C LYS A 260 -2.64 24.75 -3.86
N ILE A 261 -3.09 23.50 -3.71
CA ILE A 261 -4.50 23.11 -3.87
C ILE A 261 -5.02 22.46 -2.59
N TRP A 262 -6.32 22.58 -2.34
CA TRP A 262 -6.99 21.68 -1.41
C TRP A 262 -6.93 20.25 -1.96
N VAL A 263 -6.71 19.28 -1.07
CA VAL A 263 -6.70 17.86 -1.40
C VAL A 263 -7.64 17.16 -0.41
N PRO A 264 -8.54 16.27 -0.86
CA PRO A 264 -9.42 15.55 0.07
C PRO A 264 -8.60 14.72 1.06
N ASP A 265 -8.92 14.87 2.35
CA ASP A 265 -8.37 14.04 3.41
C ASP A 265 -8.74 12.58 3.17
N LEU A 266 -7.71 11.73 3.06
CA LEU A 266 -7.82 10.30 2.90
C LEU A 266 -6.79 9.63 3.81
N THR A 267 -7.29 9.15 4.93
CA THR A 267 -6.55 8.40 5.94
C THR A 267 -6.76 6.91 5.69
N LEU A 268 -5.66 6.14 5.74
CA LEU A 268 -5.70 4.69 5.87
C LEU A 268 -5.92 4.35 7.34
N TYR A 269 -6.83 3.42 7.65
CA TYR A 269 -7.03 2.93 9.01
C TYR A 269 -7.36 1.44 9.03
N ASP A 270 -7.07 0.79 10.15
CA ASP A 270 -7.34 -0.64 10.37
C ASP A 270 -8.75 -0.87 10.96
N ARG A 271 -9.27 -2.09 10.81
CA ARG A 271 -10.69 -2.42 11.07
C ARG A 271 -10.87 -3.84 11.62
#